data_AF-A0A967LAT6-F1
#
_entry.id   AF-A0A967LAT6-F1
#
_cell.length_a   1.000
_cell.length_b   1.000
_cell.length_c   1.000
_cell.angle_alpha   90.00
_cell.angle_beta   90.00
_cell.angle_gamma   90.00
#
_symmetry.space_group_name_H-M   'P 1'
#
loop_
_entity.id
_entity.type
_entity.pdbx_description
1 polymer ?
#
loop_
_entity_poly.entity_id
_entity_poly.type
_entity_poly.pdbx_seq_one_letter_code
_entity_poly.pdbx_strand_id
1 'polypeptide(L)'
;TRATLMTGLHPHQTGIGWMTQPPNNSRGKDRPPAYQGYLNRNCVTIAEALQPAGYTTLMAGKWHLGYNARDRWPLQRGFEKFYGCISGATNYFTPRQPRGITLQNEVVTDPGSTTDRRYYTTDAFT
;
A
#
# COMPACT_ATOMS: atom_id res chain seq x y z
N THR A 1 -12.77 -1.21 1.27
CA THR A 1 -12.37 -1.72 2.60
C THR A 1 -11.09 -1.08 3.14
N ARG A 2 -9.90 -1.27 2.53
CA ARG A 2 -8.64 -0.70 3.08
C ARG A 2 -8.67 0.82 3.26
N ALA A 3 -9.29 1.55 2.32
CA ALA A 3 -9.43 2.99 2.41
C ALA A 3 -10.16 3.39 3.69
N THR A 4 -11.32 2.78 3.95
CA THR A 4 -12.11 2.98 5.16
C THR A 4 -11.36 2.59 6.43
N LEU A 5 -10.64 1.47 6.43
CA LEU A 5 -9.83 1.09 7.59
C LEU A 5 -8.74 2.14 7.89
N MET A 6 -8.07 2.65 6.84
CA MET A 6 -7.01 3.63 7.01
C MET A 6 -7.54 5.01 7.41
N THR A 7 -8.74 5.42 7.00
CA THR A 7 -9.18 6.82 7.16
C THR A 7 -10.44 7.01 7.99
N GLY A 8 -11.17 5.94 8.31
CA GLY A 8 -12.50 6.01 8.93
C GLY A 8 -13.61 6.50 8.00
N LEU A 9 -13.33 6.78 6.71
CA LEU A 9 -14.29 7.35 5.77
C LEU A 9 -14.90 6.33 4.81
N HIS A 10 -16.06 6.65 4.25
CA HIS A 10 -16.64 5.86 3.17
C HIS A 10 -15.71 5.90 1.94
N PRO A 11 -15.48 4.79 1.20
CA PRO A 11 -14.46 4.74 0.14
C PRO A 11 -14.63 5.82 -0.96
N HIS A 12 -15.87 6.23 -1.24
CA HIS A 12 -16.19 7.29 -2.21
C HIS A 12 -15.64 8.67 -1.79
N GLN A 13 -15.52 8.95 -0.50
CA GLN A 13 -14.92 10.19 0.01
C GLN A 13 -13.39 10.21 -0.11
N THR A 14 -12.79 9.03 -0.30
CA THR A 14 -11.33 8.84 -0.28
C THR A 14 -10.70 8.76 -1.67
N GLY A 15 -11.50 8.77 -2.73
CA GLY A 15 -11.04 8.54 -4.12
C GLY A 15 -10.97 7.08 -4.55
N ILE A 16 -11.49 6.17 -3.71
CA ILE A 16 -11.50 4.71 -3.91
C ILE A 16 -12.95 4.20 -3.88
N GLY A 17 -13.83 4.84 -4.65
CA GLY A 17 -15.20 4.36 -4.90
C GLY A 17 -15.24 3.06 -5.71
N TRP A 18 -14.12 2.67 -6.34
CA TRP A 18 -13.92 1.41 -7.05
C TRP A 18 -12.51 0.85 -6.78
N MET A 19 -12.19 -0.32 -7.35
CA MET A 19 -10.85 -0.90 -7.40
C MET A 19 -9.79 0.14 -7.81
N THR A 20 -8.66 0.16 -7.11
CA THR A 20 -7.53 1.03 -7.43
C THR A 20 -6.93 0.71 -8.79
N GLN A 21 -6.13 1.63 -9.29
CA GLN A 21 -5.42 1.44 -10.56
C GLN A 21 -4.46 0.25 -10.49
N PRO A 22 -4.40 -0.60 -11.55
CA PRO A 22 -3.41 -1.66 -11.60
C PRO A 22 -1.99 -1.08 -11.75
N PRO A 23 -0.96 -1.89 -11.42
CA PRO A 23 0.42 -1.48 -11.60
C PRO A 23 0.73 -1.04 -13.03
N ASN A 24 1.47 0.06 -13.16
CA ASN A 24 1.92 0.64 -14.42
C ASN A 24 0.79 1.01 -15.39
N ASN A 25 -0.43 1.18 -14.89
CA ASN A 25 -1.59 1.56 -15.69
C ASN A 25 -2.41 2.60 -14.92
N SER A 26 -2.18 3.86 -15.26
CA SER A 26 -2.95 4.97 -14.74
C SER A 26 -4.20 5.16 -15.59
N ARG A 27 -5.37 5.09 -14.94
CA ARG A 27 -6.61 5.54 -15.58
C ARG A 27 -6.52 7.05 -15.77
N GLY A 28 -7.01 7.54 -16.92
CA GLY A 28 -6.95 8.96 -17.30
C GLY A 28 -7.53 9.91 -16.26
N LYS A 29 -7.20 11.21 -16.39
CA LYS A 29 -7.53 12.26 -15.41
C LYS A 29 -9.03 12.60 -15.35
N ASP A 30 -9.83 12.15 -16.31
CA ASP A 30 -11.25 12.51 -16.46
C ASP A 30 -12.20 11.74 -15.53
N ARG A 31 -11.67 11.13 -14.47
CA ARG A 31 -12.46 10.39 -13.48
C ARG A 31 -13.02 11.36 -12.44
N PRO A 32 -14.28 11.19 -11.99
CA PRO A 32 -14.77 11.94 -10.85
C PRO A 32 -13.85 11.72 -9.62
N PRO A 33 -13.69 12.71 -8.72
CA PRO A 33 -12.77 12.60 -7.58
C PRO A 33 -12.95 11.34 -6.74
N ALA A 34 -14.19 10.88 -6.57
CA ALA A 34 -14.52 9.66 -5.84
C ALA A 34 -13.96 8.37 -6.47
N TYR A 35 -13.63 8.36 -7.76
CA TYR A 35 -13.25 7.18 -8.55
C TYR A 35 -11.87 7.29 -9.22
N GLN A 36 -11.01 8.19 -8.74
CA GLN A 36 -9.65 8.37 -9.27
C GLN A 36 -8.77 7.11 -9.14
N GLY A 37 -9.10 6.20 -8.22
CA GLY A 37 -8.47 4.88 -8.10
C GLY A 37 -7.18 4.87 -7.27
N TYR A 38 -7.03 5.84 -6.38
CA TYR A 38 -5.97 5.94 -5.37
C TYR A 38 -6.43 6.87 -4.25
N LEU A 39 -5.83 6.72 -3.07
CA LEU A 39 -6.21 7.47 -1.88
C LEU A 39 -5.87 8.95 -2.05
N ASN A 40 -6.87 9.82 -1.93
CA ASN A 40 -6.70 11.26 -2.07
C ASN A 40 -5.93 11.87 -0.87
N ARG A 41 -5.64 13.18 -0.97
CA ARG A 41 -4.96 13.98 0.06
C ARG A 41 -5.92 14.75 0.98
N ASN A 42 -7.23 14.60 0.78
CA ASN A 42 -8.26 15.24 1.60
C ASN A 42 -8.73 14.33 2.75
N CYS A 43 -8.00 13.24 3.01
CA CYS A 43 -8.26 12.31 4.10
C CYS A 43 -6.95 11.98 4.82
N VAL A 44 -6.99 12.07 6.15
CA VAL A 44 -5.90 11.68 7.04
C VAL A 44 -5.98 10.17 7.26
N THR A 45 -4.84 9.50 7.19
CA THR A 45 -4.72 8.08 7.57
C THR A 45 -4.52 7.94 9.08
N ILE A 46 -4.85 6.78 9.63
CA ILE A 46 -4.64 6.47 11.04
C ILE A 46 -3.17 6.61 11.44
N ALA A 47 -2.24 6.30 10.53
CA ALA A 47 -0.82 6.49 10.77
C ALA A 47 -0.45 7.99 10.85
N GLU A 48 -0.93 8.82 9.92
CA GLU A 48 -0.75 10.28 9.95
C GLU A 48 -1.36 10.91 11.22
N ALA A 49 -2.47 10.36 11.73
CA ALA A 49 -3.11 10.83 12.96
C ALA A 49 -2.36 10.41 14.23
N LEU A 50 -1.82 9.19 14.27
CA LEU A 50 -1.15 8.63 15.46
C LEU A 50 0.30 9.10 15.63
N GLN A 51 1.01 9.37 14.53
CA GLN A 51 2.41 9.82 14.58
C GLN A 51 2.65 11.04 15.49
N PRO A 52 1.90 12.16 15.39
CA PRO A 52 2.10 13.31 16.29
C PRO A 52 1.75 13.01 17.76
N ALA A 53 1.02 11.92 18.03
CA ALA A 53 0.73 11.45 19.39
C ALA A 53 1.83 10.54 19.97
N GLY A 54 2.98 10.41 19.28
CA GLY A 54 4.15 9.67 19.76
C GLY A 54 4.14 8.17 19.44
N TYR A 55 3.23 7.71 18.58
CA TYR A 55 3.21 6.32 18.14
C TYR A 55 4.27 6.08 17.06
N THR A 56 4.98 4.95 17.18
CA THR A 56 5.75 4.41 16.06
C THR A 56 4.81 3.69 15.10
N THR A 57 4.83 4.07 13.83
CA THR A 57 3.89 3.55 12.82
C THR A 57 4.59 2.62 11.83
N LEU A 58 4.18 1.36 11.82
CA LEU A 58 4.73 0.35 10.92
C LEU A 58 3.62 -0.31 10.10
N MET A 59 3.94 -0.68 8.87
CA MET A 59 3.05 -1.47 8.03
C MET A 59 3.76 -2.68 7.44
N ALA A 60 3.18 -3.86 7.65
CA ALA A 60 3.57 -5.10 7.00
C ALA A 60 2.49 -5.57 6.02
N GLY A 61 2.90 -6.09 4.85
CA GLY A 61 2.02 -6.71 3.87
C GLY A 61 1.43 -5.74 2.84
N LYS A 62 0.14 -5.89 2.52
CA LYS A 62 -0.46 -5.30 1.31
C LYS A 62 -0.95 -3.86 1.52
N TRP A 63 -0.46 -2.92 0.71
CA TRP A 63 -0.95 -1.53 0.67
C TRP A 63 -2.24 -1.38 -0.13
N HIS A 64 -2.16 -1.42 -1.47
CA HIS A 64 -3.30 -1.34 -2.39
C HIS A 64 -4.17 -0.07 -2.25
N LEU A 65 -3.54 1.08 -1.97
CA LEU A 65 -4.21 2.39 -1.90
C LEU A 65 -3.59 3.43 -2.86
N GLY A 66 -2.68 3.00 -3.73
CA GLY A 66 -2.10 3.81 -4.79
C GLY A 66 -0.73 3.28 -5.21
N TYR A 67 -0.63 2.70 -6.40
CA TYR A 67 0.64 2.13 -6.89
C TYR A 67 1.44 3.12 -7.74
N ASN A 68 0.78 3.78 -8.69
CA ASN A 68 1.43 4.46 -9.82
C ASN A 68 2.18 5.77 -9.49
N ALA A 69 2.21 6.18 -8.21
CA ALA A 69 2.98 7.34 -7.79
C ALA A 69 3.49 7.15 -6.35
N ARG A 70 4.79 7.37 -6.15
CA ARG A 70 5.49 7.12 -4.87
C ARG A 70 4.97 8.00 -3.74
N ASP A 71 4.45 9.19 -4.06
CA ASP A 71 3.82 10.06 -3.06
C ASP A 71 2.61 9.39 -2.39
N ARG A 72 2.03 8.33 -2.96
CA ARG A 72 0.86 7.63 -2.42
C ARG A 72 1.22 6.37 -1.62
N TRP A 73 2.51 6.08 -1.45
CA TRP A 73 2.98 4.87 -0.79
C TRP A 73 2.95 5.01 0.74
N PRO A 74 3.05 3.91 1.50
CA PRO A 74 2.87 3.92 2.95
C PRO A 74 3.72 4.97 3.69
N LEU A 75 4.99 5.13 3.29
CA LEU A 75 5.91 6.09 3.91
C LEU A 75 5.46 7.55 3.75
N GLN A 76 4.75 7.85 2.67
CA GLN A 76 4.22 9.18 2.38
C GLN A 76 2.79 9.36 2.93
N ARG A 77 2.30 8.37 3.68
CA ARG A 77 0.98 8.30 4.33
C ARG A 77 1.13 7.93 5.80
N GLY A 78 2.13 8.48 6.46
CA GLY A 78 2.30 8.46 7.91
C GLY A 78 2.93 7.20 8.50
N PHE A 79 3.26 6.18 7.71
CA PHE A 79 4.03 5.03 8.21
C PHE A 79 5.53 5.36 8.20
N GLU A 80 6.24 5.07 9.29
CA GLU A 80 7.68 5.24 9.37
C GLU A 80 8.45 4.06 8.76
N LYS A 81 7.87 2.86 8.82
CA LYS A 81 8.46 1.65 8.23
C LYS A 81 7.43 0.87 7.41
N PHE A 82 7.88 0.36 6.28
CA PHE A 82 7.07 -0.52 5.44
C PHE A 82 7.86 -1.72 4.93
N TYR A 83 7.22 -2.88 4.97
CA TYR A 83 7.66 -4.06 4.23
C TYR A 83 6.45 -4.81 3.67
N GLY A 84 6.38 -4.96 2.35
CA GLY A 84 5.30 -5.72 1.73
C GLY A 84 5.04 -5.35 0.28
N CYS A 85 3.82 -5.56 -0.21
CA CYS A 85 3.48 -5.30 -1.60
C CYS A 85 2.61 -4.04 -1.76
N ILE A 86 3.04 -3.13 -2.64
CA ILE A 86 2.28 -1.91 -2.95
C ILE A 86 0.98 -2.25 -3.71
N SER A 87 1.05 -3.28 -4.56
CA SER A 87 0.01 -3.64 -5.51
C SER A 87 -1.21 -4.32 -4.87
N GLY A 88 -2.25 -4.54 -5.68
CA GLY A 88 -3.44 -5.29 -5.31
C GLY A 88 -3.26 -6.79 -5.07
N ALA A 89 -2.10 -7.36 -5.34
CA ALA A 89 -1.82 -8.77 -5.08
C ALA A 89 -0.30 -8.98 -5.07
N THR A 90 0.14 -10.16 -4.63
CA THR A 90 1.50 -10.64 -4.84
C THR A 90 1.48 -12.16 -4.94
N ASN A 91 2.52 -12.76 -5.51
CA ASN A 91 2.68 -14.20 -5.52
C ASN A 91 3.28 -14.65 -4.17
N TYR A 92 2.73 -15.70 -3.58
CA TYR A 92 3.16 -16.19 -2.27
C TYR A 92 4.57 -16.75 -2.23
N PHE A 93 5.04 -17.39 -3.31
CA PHE A 93 6.33 -18.09 -3.34
C PHE A 93 7.37 -17.38 -4.20
N THR A 94 6.92 -16.61 -5.19
CA THR A 94 7.80 -15.94 -6.16
C THR A 94 7.33 -14.50 -6.44
N PRO A 95 7.31 -13.60 -5.44
CA PRO A 95 6.83 -12.24 -5.61
C PRO A 95 7.76 -11.44 -6.53
N ARG A 96 7.34 -11.22 -7.78
CA ARG A 96 8.10 -10.46 -8.79
C ARG A 96 7.35 -9.20 -9.21
N GLN A 97 8.11 -8.19 -9.66
CA GLN A 97 7.54 -6.98 -10.24
C GLN A 97 6.62 -7.31 -11.42
N PRO A 98 5.51 -6.56 -11.61
CA PRO A 98 5.13 -5.32 -10.92
C PRO A 98 4.32 -5.53 -9.63
N ARG A 99 4.28 -6.76 -9.12
CA ARG A 99 3.54 -7.16 -7.91
C ARG A 99 4.47 -7.76 -6.85
N GLY A 100 5.71 -7.28 -6.81
CA GLY A 100 6.76 -7.79 -5.93
C GLY A 100 6.71 -7.19 -4.53
N ILE A 101 7.78 -7.43 -3.79
CA ILE A 101 8.00 -6.88 -2.45
C ILE A 101 8.72 -5.54 -2.54
N THR A 102 8.41 -4.68 -1.59
CA THR A 102 9.00 -3.36 -1.37
C THR A 102 9.39 -3.26 0.10
N LEU A 103 10.64 -2.87 0.36
CA LEU A 103 11.14 -2.51 1.67
C LEU A 103 11.33 -0.99 1.67
N GLN A 104 10.65 -0.30 2.59
CA GLN A 104 10.54 1.15 2.56
C GLN A 104 9.95 1.65 1.23
N ASN A 105 10.75 2.32 0.40
CA ASN A 105 10.36 2.77 -0.93
C ASN A 105 11.19 2.09 -2.04
N GLU A 106 11.92 1.03 -1.69
CA GLU A 106 12.82 0.30 -2.58
C GLU A 106 12.27 -1.09 -2.91
N VAL A 107 12.41 -1.47 -4.18
CA VAL A 107 11.99 -2.79 -4.65
C VAL A 107 12.97 -3.86 -4.14
N VAL A 108 12.42 -4.94 -3.58
CA VAL A 108 13.19 -6.14 -3.23
C VAL A 108 13.06 -7.12 -4.38
N THR A 109 14.16 -7.36 -5.10
CA THR A 109 14.21 -8.26 -6.26
C THR A 109 14.28 -9.73 -5.89
N ASP A 110 14.95 -10.04 -4.77
CA ASP A 110 15.11 -11.39 -4.24
C ASP A 110 14.83 -11.38 -2.73
N PRO A 111 13.55 -11.48 -2.31
CA PRO A 111 13.23 -11.50 -0.90
C PRO A 111 13.66 -12.83 -0.28
N GLY A 112 14.57 -12.76 0.69
CA GLY A 112 15.05 -13.91 1.44
C GLY A 112 13.98 -14.50 2.35
N SER A 113 14.08 -15.81 2.61
CA SER A 113 13.24 -16.48 3.62
C SER A 113 13.65 -16.04 5.03
N THR A 114 12.66 -15.88 5.91
CA THR A 114 12.83 -15.64 7.35
C THR A 114 12.90 -16.96 8.14
N THR A 115 12.71 -18.09 7.47
CA THR A 115 12.71 -19.44 8.05
C THR A 115 13.74 -20.35 7.35
N ASP A 116 13.83 -21.60 7.78
CA ASP A 116 14.61 -22.66 7.12
C ASP A 116 13.97 -23.19 5.82
N ARG A 117 12.73 -22.75 5.53
CA ARG A 117 11.97 -23.16 4.34
C ARG A 117 12.21 -22.19 3.18
N ARG A 118 11.74 -22.58 1.99
CA ARG A 118 11.67 -21.67 0.84
C ARG A 118 10.78 -20.48 1.17
N TYR A 119 11.08 -19.35 0.51
CA TYR A 119 10.34 -18.11 0.69
C TYR A 119 8.82 -18.30 0.58
N TYR A 120 8.11 -17.73 1.55
CA TYR A 120 6.67 -17.64 1.58
C TYR A 120 6.27 -16.27 2.13
N THR A 121 5.47 -15.50 1.38
CA THR A 121 5.16 -14.11 1.74
C THR A 121 4.49 -13.97 3.11
N THR A 122 3.74 -14.97 3.56
CA THR A 122 3.08 -14.93 4.87
C THR A 122 4.12 -14.95 5.98
N ASP A 123 5.10 -15.86 5.92
CA ASP A 123 6.22 -15.94 6.89
C ASP A 123 7.10 -14.68 6.86
N ALA A 124 7.12 -13.96 5.74
CA ALA A 124 7.84 -12.71 5.62
C ALA A 124 7.08 -11.51 6.24
N PHE A 125 5.76 -11.63 6.45
CA PHE A 125 4.92 -10.56 7.02
C PHE A 125 4.61 -10.74 8.51
N THR A 126 4.88 -11.92 9.08
CA THR A 126 4.59 -12.29 10.47
C THR A 126 5.81 -12.88 11.14
#